data_AF-A0A6P7X0M4-F1
#
_entry.id   AF-A0A6P7X0M4-F1
#
_cell.length_a   1.000
_cell.length_b   1.000
_cell.length_c   1.000
_cell.angle_alpha   90.00
_cell.angle_beta   90.00
_cell.angle_gamma   90.00
#
_symmetry.space_group_name_H-M   'P 1'
#
loop_
_entity.id
_entity.type
_entity.pdbx_description
1 polymer ?
#
loop_
_entity_poly.entity_id
_entity_poly.type
_entity_poly.pdbx_seq_one_letter_code
_entity_poly.pdbx_strand_id
1 'polypeptide(L)'
;MEVVANHNMENIKVLNEKLLKENSELRKLVGLMQENMELRYILSGSLEKKDNQHSQPLPVEEKIFKACPEPQHLRSMERTVGEIAFQLDRRILAFVFQDRVRLYGISVSNITDKINELSTNRQLNKVDNTKRSEMMKRYTEIMNKLQEYGYDPKIHPQFSEDLVNTYGILKELPQPGSSELSAFLDPEALKRNVSSAVPASDLKEVHILLRCLQFLAKEDGKPLFVW
;
A
#
# COMPACT_ATOMS: atom_id res chain seq x y z
N MET A 1 56.84 -5.38 -17.45
CA MET A 1 55.48 -4.81 -17.48
C MET A 1 54.47 -5.70 -18.21
N GLU A 2 54.85 -6.50 -19.20
CA GLU A 2 53.92 -7.40 -19.94
C GLU A 2 53.33 -8.56 -19.12
N VAL A 3 54.06 -9.13 -18.15
CA VAL A 3 53.61 -10.32 -17.39
C VAL A 3 52.41 -10.01 -16.47
N VAL A 4 52.35 -8.80 -15.91
CA VAL A 4 51.25 -8.37 -15.03
C VAL A 4 49.97 -8.10 -15.82
N ALA A 5 50.10 -7.56 -17.05
CA ALA A 5 48.97 -7.34 -17.94
C ALA A 5 48.33 -8.67 -18.39
N ASN A 6 49.15 -9.69 -18.70
CA ASN A 6 48.65 -11.01 -19.07
C ASN A 6 47.95 -11.73 -17.92
N HIS A 7 48.48 -11.65 -16.70
CA HIS A 7 47.84 -12.26 -15.53
C HIS A 7 46.48 -11.60 -15.20
N ASN A 8 46.38 -10.28 -15.34
CA ASN A 8 45.13 -9.57 -15.10
C ASN A 8 44.08 -9.88 -16.19
N MET A 9 44.50 -10.02 -17.44
CA MET A 9 43.64 -10.43 -18.55
C MET A 9 43.07 -11.83 -18.35
N GLU A 10 43.88 -12.77 -17.85
CA GLU A 10 43.46 -14.14 -17.59
C GLU A 10 42.46 -14.22 -16.43
N ASN A 11 42.69 -13.46 -15.35
CA ASN A 11 41.75 -13.37 -14.23
C ASN A 11 40.40 -12.78 -14.67
N ILE A 12 40.41 -11.78 -15.55
CA ILE A 12 39.17 -11.19 -16.11
C ILE A 12 38.42 -12.19 -16.98
N LYS A 13 39.11 -13.02 -17.78
CA LYS A 13 38.48 -14.08 -18.58
C LYS A 13 37.81 -15.14 -17.72
N VAL A 14 38.51 -15.63 -16.70
CA VAL A 14 37.97 -16.62 -15.75
C VAL A 14 36.75 -16.06 -15.03
N LEU A 15 36.79 -14.80 -14.63
CA LEU A 15 35.64 -14.14 -13.99
C LEU A 15 34.44 -14.00 -14.94
N ASN A 16 34.69 -13.65 -16.21
CA ASN A 16 33.65 -13.54 -17.22
C ASN A 16 33.00 -14.90 -17.54
N GLU A 17 33.78 -15.97 -17.63
CA GLU A 17 33.25 -17.33 -17.81
C GLU A 17 32.38 -17.75 -16.62
N LYS A 18 32.80 -17.42 -15.39
CA LYS A 18 32.00 -17.65 -14.20
C LYS A 18 30.68 -16.86 -14.23
N LEU A 19 30.74 -15.58 -14.59
CA LEU A 19 29.56 -14.72 -14.74
C LEU A 19 28.61 -15.19 -15.84
N LEU A 20 29.13 -15.73 -16.95
CA LEU A 20 28.31 -16.32 -18.02
C LEU A 20 27.61 -17.59 -17.55
N LYS A 21 28.29 -18.42 -16.76
CA LYS A 21 27.69 -19.62 -16.17
C LYS A 21 26.60 -19.26 -15.16
N GLU A 22 26.86 -18.31 -14.27
CA GLU A 22 25.86 -17.81 -13.31
C GLU A 22 24.65 -17.19 -14.03
N ASN A 23 24.87 -16.40 -15.10
CA ASN A 23 23.77 -15.86 -15.91
C ASN A 23 22.94 -16.94 -16.61
N SER A 24 23.58 -18.01 -17.08
CA SER A 24 22.89 -19.16 -17.67
C SER A 24 22.02 -19.89 -16.65
N GLU A 25 22.53 -20.09 -15.43
CA GLU A 25 21.79 -20.71 -14.33
C GLU A 25 20.61 -19.83 -13.87
N LEU A 26 20.82 -18.52 -13.74
CA LEU A 26 19.74 -17.57 -13.41
C LEU A 26 18.63 -17.58 -14.46
N ARG A 27 18.98 -17.62 -15.76
CA ARG A 27 17.98 -17.71 -16.84
C ARG A 27 17.15 -18.99 -16.75
N LYS A 28 17.76 -20.12 -16.40
CA LYS A 28 17.04 -21.39 -16.17
C LYS A 28 16.11 -21.29 -14.96
N LEU A 29 16.58 -20.68 -13.87
CA LEU A 29 15.78 -20.47 -12.68
C LEU A 29 14.55 -19.59 -12.95
N VAL A 30 14.73 -18.50 -13.72
CA VAL A 30 13.62 -17.63 -14.15
C VAL A 30 12.61 -18.41 -15.00
N GLY A 31 13.06 -19.26 -15.91
CA GLY A 31 12.17 -20.13 -16.70
C GLY A 31 11.35 -21.08 -15.83
N LEU A 32 11.99 -21.75 -14.87
CA LEU A 32 11.31 -22.62 -13.91
C LEU A 32 10.34 -21.87 -12.99
N MET A 33 10.65 -20.61 -12.66
CA MET A 33 9.74 -19.75 -11.89
C MET A 33 8.51 -19.37 -12.72
N GLN A 34 8.68 -19.04 -14.01
CA GLN A 34 7.57 -18.76 -14.92
C GLN A 34 6.66 -19.98 -15.09
N GLU A 35 7.25 -21.17 -15.31
CA GLU A 35 6.49 -22.42 -15.43
C GLU A 35 5.75 -22.76 -14.13
N ASN A 36 6.40 -22.60 -12.96
CA ASN A 36 5.73 -22.77 -11.67
C ASN A 36 4.58 -21.78 -11.47
N MET A 37 4.71 -20.56 -11.98
CA MET A 37 3.66 -19.54 -11.90
C MET A 37 2.46 -19.93 -12.78
N GLU A 38 2.72 -20.43 -13.98
CA GLU A 38 1.69 -20.92 -14.91
C GLU A 38 0.97 -22.16 -14.37
N LEU A 39 1.71 -23.13 -13.82
CA LEU A 39 1.14 -24.30 -13.15
C LEU A 39 0.26 -23.91 -11.96
N ARG A 40 0.70 -22.95 -11.15
CA ARG A 40 -0.10 -22.42 -10.03
C ARG A 40 -1.38 -21.74 -10.51
N TYR A 41 -1.32 -20.99 -11.59
CA TYR A 41 -2.48 -20.34 -12.20
C TYR A 41 -3.51 -21.36 -12.70
N ILE A 42 -3.04 -22.43 -13.37
CA ILE A 42 -3.90 -23.53 -13.85
C ILE A 42 -4.54 -24.29 -12.67
N LEU A 43 -3.77 -24.55 -11.61
CA LEU A 43 -4.27 -25.21 -10.40
C LEU A 43 -5.33 -24.38 -9.68
N SER A 44 -5.13 -23.06 -9.55
CA SER A 44 -6.15 -22.17 -8.97
C SER A 44 -7.42 -22.12 -9.82
N GLY A 45 -7.31 -22.06 -11.15
CA GLY A 45 -8.47 -22.07 -12.05
C GLY A 45 -9.22 -23.42 -12.09
N SER A 46 -8.56 -24.51 -11.66
CA SER A 46 -9.17 -25.84 -11.57
C SER A 46 -9.89 -26.08 -10.24
N LEU A 47 -9.56 -25.34 -9.17
CA LEU A 47 -10.24 -25.40 -7.87
C LEU A 47 -11.59 -24.68 -7.88
N GLU A 48 -11.77 -23.65 -8.71
CA GLU A 48 -13.05 -22.92 -8.82
C GLU A 48 -14.16 -23.71 -9.53
N LYS A 49 -13.86 -24.85 -10.16
CA LYS A 49 -14.86 -25.69 -10.86
C LYS A 49 -15.41 -26.86 -10.02
N LYS A 50 -15.05 -26.96 -8.74
CA LYS A 50 -15.42 -28.11 -7.91
C LYS A 50 -15.91 -27.70 -6.51
N ASP A 51 -16.89 -26.82 -6.42
CA ASP A 51 -17.73 -26.76 -5.22
C ASP A 51 -19.15 -26.27 -5.54
N ASN A 52 -20.02 -27.25 -5.77
CA ASN A 52 -21.46 -27.06 -5.60
C ASN A 52 -22.05 -28.34 -5.02
N GLN A 53 -21.82 -28.59 -3.71
CA GLN A 53 -22.80 -29.16 -2.77
C GLN A 53 -22.19 -29.45 -1.37
N HIS A 54 -22.90 -28.96 -0.34
CA HIS A 54 -23.07 -29.50 1.03
C HIS A 54 -22.19 -29.02 2.22
N SER A 55 -22.79 -28.12 3.03
CA SER A 55 -23.07 -28.17 4.49
C SER A 55 -21.97 -28.44 5.56
N GLN A 56 -21.83 -27.50 6.52
CA GLN A 56 -21.02 -27.41 7.79
C GLN A 56 -21.22 -28.54 8.85
N PRO A 57 -20.57 -28.59 10.07
CA PRO A 57 -19.45 -27.80 10.71
C PRO A 57 -18.32 -28.59 11.49
N LEU A 58 -17.18 -27.90 11.79
CA LEU A 58 -16.09 -27.94 12.85
C LEU A 58 -15.96 -29.08 13.93
N PRO A 59 -14.86 -29.25 14.75
CA PRO A 59 -13.49 -28.66 14.84
C PRO A 59 -12.33 -29.70 15.10
N VAL A 60 -11.05 -29.24 15.21
CA VAL A 60 -10.02 -29.56 16.25
C VAL A 60 -8.60 -29.33 15.70
N GLU A 61 -7.79 -28.69 16.55
CA GLU A 61 -6.40 -28.22 16.41
C GLU A 61 -5.39 -29.24 15.85
N GLU A 62 -4.48 -28.77 14.99
CA GLU A 62 -3.07 -29.16 15.09
C GLU A 62 -2.14 -28.09 14.51
N LYS A 63 -1.36 -27.47 15.40
CA LYS A 63 -0.22 -26.60 15.08
C LYS A 63 0.83 -27.43 14.34
N ILE A 64 0.99 -27.22 13.04
CA ILE A 64 2.24 -27.51 12.34
C ILE A 64 2.64 -26.28 11.53
N PHE A 65 3.67 -25.61 12.04
CA PHE A 65 4.43 -24.58 11.37
C PHE A 65 4.94 -25.13 10.03
N LYS A 66 4.31 -24.72 8.92
CA LYS A 66 4.83 -24.92 7.57
C LYS A 66 4.85 -23.59 6.85
N ALA A 67 6.06 -23.07 6.68
CA ALA A 67 6.40 -21.98 5.79
C ALA A 67 5.92 -22.31 4.36
N CYS A 68 4.67 -21.97 4.05
CA CYS A 68 4.27 -21.66 2.69
C CYS A 68 4.68 -20.20 2.45
N PRO A 69 5.34 -19.86 1.33
CA PRO A 69 5.27 -18.48 0.87
C PRO A 69 3.79 -18.22 0.56
N GLU A 70 3.09 -17.54 1.47
CA GLU A 70 1.79 -16.94 1.20
C GLU A 70 1.88 -16.23 -0.16
N PRO A 71 0.92 -16.42 -1.07
CA PRO A 71 0.99 -15.83 -2.40
C PRO A 71 1.24 -14.34 -2.25
N GLN A 72 2.37 -13.86 -2.76
CA GLN A 72 2.77 -12.44 -2.63
C GLN A 72 1.67 -11.51 -3.15
N HIS A 73 0.84 -12.01 -4.07
CA HIS A 73 -0.36 -11.37 -4.59
C HIS A 73 -1.45 -11.15 -3.54
N LEU A 74 -1.77 -12.14 -2.67
CA LEU A 74 -2.76 -11.96 -1.59
C LEU A 74 -2.30 -10.92 -0.58
N ARG A 75 -1.01 -10.94 -0.23
CA ARG A 75 -0.43 -9.90 0.64
C ARG A 75 -0.41 -8.53 -0.01
N SER A 76 -0.26 -8.44 -1.33
CA SER A 76 -0.35 -7.18 -2.08
C SER A 76 -1.79 -6.65 -2.11
N MET A 77 -2.78 -7.52 -2.31
CA MET A 77 -4.21 -7.18 -2.29
C MET A 77 -4.68 -6.69 -0.93
N GLU A 78 -4.29 -7.37 0.14
CA GLU A 78 -4.58 -6.96 1.52
C GLU A 78 -3.92 -5.62 1.85
N ARG A 79 -2.63 -5.47 1.54
CA ARG A 79 -1.91 -4.20 1.73
C ARG A 79 -2.48 -3.05 0.90
N THR A 80 -3.22 -3.33 -0.18
CA THR A 80 -3.92 -2.29 -0.95
C THR A 80 -4.90 -1.52 -0.07
N VAL A 81 -5.58 -2.21 0.85
CA VAL A 81 -6.58 -1.61 1.74
C VAL A 81 -5.92 -0.63 2.70
N GLY A 82 -4.82 -1.07 3.35
CA GLY A 82 -4.05 -0.20 4.23
C GLY A 82 -3.37 0.95 3.47
N GLU A 83 -2.96 0.72 2.22
CA GLU A 83 -2.41 1.77 1.36
C GLU A 83 -3.46 2.83 0.98
N ILE A 84 -4.70 2.45 0.67
CA ILE A 84 -5.79 3.40 0.39
C ILE A 84 -5.99 4.32 1.61
N ALA A 85 -6.08 3.73 2.80
CA ALA A 85 -6.24 4.45 4.07
C ALA A 85 -5.06 5.40 4.32
N PHE A 86 -3.83 4.89 4.17
CA PHE A 86 -2.61 5.67 4.35
C PHE A 86 -2.50 6.86 3.39
N GLN A 87 -2.78 6.65 2.10
CA GLN A 87 -2.70 7.70 1.08
C GLN A 87 -3.76 8.77 1.29
N LEU A 88 -4.98 8.38 1.66
CA LEU A 88 -6.05 9.32 2.00
C LEU A 88 -5.61 10.22 3.16
N ASP A 89 -5.14 9.62 4.26
CA ASP A 89 -4.67 10.36 5.42
C ASP A 89 -3.51 11.30 5.05
N ARG A 90 -2.56 10.81 4.24
CA ARG A 90 -1.42 11.61 3.81
C ARG A 90 -1.84 12.83 2.99
N ARG A 91 -2.83 12.69 2.12
CA ARG A 91 -3.38 13.79 1.30
C ARG A 91 -4.14 14.80 2.18
N ILE A 92 -4.94 14.33 3.14
CA ILE A 92 -5.62 15.21 4.10
C ILE A 92 -4.60 16.02 4.90
N LEU A 93 -3.58 15.36 5.43
CA LEU A 93 -2.52 15.99 6.20
C LEU A 93 -1.71 16.99 5.36
N ALA A 94 -1.38 16.65 4.11
CA ALA A 94 -0.68 17.55 3.20
C ALA A 94 -1.51 18.80 2.86
N PHE A 95 -2.83 18.66 2.73
CA PHE A 95 -3.72 19.79 2.48
C PHE A 95 -3.79 20.75 3.68
N VAL A 96 -3.89 20.20 4.89
CA VAL A 96 -3.97 21.00 6.14
C VAL A 96 -2.62 21.61 6.52
N PHE A 97 -1.51 20.89 6.32
CA PHE A 97 -0.17 21.29 6.74
C PHE A 97 0.77 21.57 5.56
N GLN A 98 0.36 22.46 4.64
CA GLN A 98 1.14 22.80 3.43
C GLN A 98 2.61 23.19 3.71
N ASP A 99 2.92 23.75 4.88
CA ASP A 99 4.26 24.27 5.22
C ASP A 99 5.23 23.20 5.79
N ARG A 100 4.81 21.93 5.90
CA ARG A 100 5.60 20.89 6.57
C ARG A 100 5.91 19.71 5.63
N VAL A 101 7.21 19.50 5.39
CA VAL A 101 7.73 18.36 4.60
C VAL A 101 7.66 17.04 5.39
N ARG A 102 7.69 17.08 6.73
CA ARG A 102 7.65 15.91 7.61
C ARG A 102 6.45 16.01 8.58
N LEU A 103 5.51 15.08 8.49
CA LEU A 103 4.31 14.98 9.35
C LEU A 103 4.38 13.71 10.21
N TYR A 104 5.58 13.29 10.63
CA TYR A 104 5.74 12.09 11.45
C TYR A 104 5.00 12.25 12.78
N GLY A 105 4.24 11.22 13.16
CA GLY A 105 3.41 11.23 14.38
C GLY A 105 2.17 12.13 14.30
N ILE A 106 1.85 12.67 13.12
CA ILE A 106 0.59 13.35 12.86
C ILE A 106 -0.29 12.37 12.08
N SER A 107 -1.43 12.02 12.65
CA SER A 107 -2.49 11.25 12.04
C SER A 107 -3.70 12.15 11.81
N VAL A 108 -4.65 11.71 10.99
CA VAL A 108 -5.91 12.45 10.86
C VAL A 108 -6.70 12.39 12.18
N SER A 109 -6.53 11.32 12.98
CA SER A 109 -7.15 11.15 14.30
C SER A 109 -6.68 12.20 15.32
N ASN A 110 -5.45 12.70 15.21
CA ASN A 110 -4.87 13.68 16.15
C ASN A 110 -4.70 15.10 15.56
N ILE A 111 -5.31 15.36 14.40
CA ILE A 111 -5.07 16.58 13.61
C ILE A 111 -5.43 17.87 14.34
N THR A 112 -6.54 17.90 15.08
CA THR A 112 -6.99 19.08 15.85
C THR A 112 -6.01 19.44 16.96
N ASP A 113 -5.49 18.42 17.66
CA ASP A 113 -4.48 18.62 18.70
C ASP A 113 -3.17 19.12 18.11
N LYS A 114 -2.77 18.55 16.95
CA LYS A 114 -1.59 19.02 16.23
C LYS A 114 -1.74 20.41 15.65
N ILE A 115 -2.93 20.82 15.23
CA ILE A 115 -3.20 22.21 14.86
C ILE A 115 -2.94 23.15 16.05
N ASN A 116 -3.43 22.81 17.24
CA ASN A 116 -3.22 23.61 18.45
C ASN A 116 -1.75 23.65 18.88
N GLU A 117 -1.08 22.50 18.86
CA GLU A 117 0.34 22.37 19.22
C GLU A 117 1.24 23.16 18.25
N LEU A 118 1.01 23.02 16.94
CA LEU A 118 1.82 23.67 15.90
C LEU A 118 1.56 25.18 15.80
N SER A 119 0.39 25.63 16.22
CA SER A 119 0.08 27.07 16.30
C SER A 119 0.63 27.72 17.56
N THR A 120 1.09 26.92 18.53
CA THR A 120 1.69 27.43 19.77
C THR A 120 3.18 27.62 19.55
N ASN A 121 3.64 28.87 19.50
CA ASN A 121 5.07 29.16 19.45
C ASN A 121 5.69 28.86 20.82
N ARG A 122 6.32 27.68 20.95
CA ARG A 122 7.00 27.22 22.17
C ARG A 122 8.03 28.21 22.72
N GLN A 123 8.57 29.08 21.87
CA GLN A 123 9.55 30.11 22.28
C GLN A 123 8.92 31.41 22.80
N LEU A 124 7.66 31.70 22.46
CA LEU A 124 6.97 32.94 22.87
C LEU A 124 5.78 32.68 23.81
N ASN A 125 5.41 31.42 24.06
CA ASN A 125 4.17 31.02 24.75
C ASN A 125 2.93 31.78 24.24
N LYS A 126 2.98 32.21 22.98
CA LYS A 126 1.94 32.98 22.32
C LYS A 126 1.36 32.11 21.22
N VAL A 127 0.05 31.92 21.29
CA VAL A 127 -0.71 31.20 20.26
C VAL A 127 -0.79 32.10 19.03
N ASP A 128 -0.28 31.62 17.92
CA ASP A 128 -0.48 32.23 16.62
C ASP A 128 -1.92 31.93 16.18
N ASN A 129 -2.84 32.81 16.55
CA ASN A 129 -4.26 32.66 16.25
C ASN A 129 -4.55 32.72 14.75
N THR A 130 -3.75 33.44 13.98
CA THR A 130 -3.89 33.52 12.52
C THR A 130 -3.56 32.17 11.91
N LYS A 131 -2.39 31.61 12.23
CA LYS A 131 -1.96 30.31 11.74
C LYS A 131 -2.90 29.18 12.16
N ARG A 132 -3.38 29.21 13.40
CA ARG A 132 -4.38 28.25 13.92
C ARG A 132 -5.66 28.31 13.11
N SER A 133 -6.19 29.51 12.91
CA SER A 133 -7.44 29.74 12.18
C SER A 133 -7.31 29.27 10.72
N GLU A 134 -6.19 29.54 10.06
CA GLU A 134 -5.96 29.11 8.67
C GLU A 134 -5.86 27.59 8.52
N MET A 135 -5.15 26.89 9.41
CA MET A 135 -5.09 25.42 9.38
C MET A 135 -6.45 24.81 9.72
N MET A 136 -7.17 25.36 10.70
CA MET A 136 -8.50 24.89 11.06
C MET A 136 -9.52 25.13 9.95
N LYS A 137 -9.42 26.25 9.23
CA LYS A 137 -10.25 26.55 8.06
C LYS A 137 -10.03 25.52 6.96
N ARG A 138 -8.77 25.23 6.62
CA ARG A 138 -8.42 24.20 5.62
C ARG A 138 -8.90 22.81 6.03
N TYR A 139 -8.73 22.45 7.31
CA TYR A 139 -9.25 21.20 7.86
C TYR A 139 -10.77 21.10 7.70
N THR A 140 -11.49 22.15 8.07
CA THR A 140 -12.95 22.18 7.93
C THR A 140 -13.38 22.11 6.47
N GLU A 141 -12.66 22.79 5.58
CA GLU A 141 -12.92 22.78 4.14
C GLU A 141 -12.76 21.39 3.52
N ILE A 142 -11.64 20.71 3.79
CA ILE A 142 -11.44 19.34 3.27
C ILE A 142 -12.41 18.35 3.90
N MET A 143 -12.71 18.49 5.20
CA MET A 143 -13.67 17.60 5.86
C MET A 143 -15.09 17.78 5.31
N ASN A 144 -15.52 19.00 5.01
CA ASN A 144 -16.82 19.23 4.38
C ASN A 144 -16.91 18.56 3.01
N LYS A 145 -15.87 18.71 2.17
CA LYS A 145 -15.81 18.05 0.86
C LYS A 145 -15.85 16.53 0.99
N LEU A 146 -15.08 15.96 1.92
CA LEU A 146 -15.04 14.52 2.16
C LEU A 146 -16.38 14.00 2.71
N GLN A 147 -17.08 14.79 3.51
CA GLN A 147 -18.37 14.45 4.08
C GLN A 147 -19.46 14.30 3.00
N GLU A 148 -19.37 15.04 1.89
CA GLU A 148 -20.25 14.84 0.71
C GLU A 148 -20.11 13.44 0.09
N TYR A 149 -18.95 12.81 0.27
CA TYR A 149 -18.68 11.43 -0.17
C TYR A 149 -18.93 10.37 0.91
N GLY A 150 -19.44 10.79 2.08
CA GLY A 150 -19.78 9.93 3.22
C GLY A 150 -18.70 9.84 4.31
N TYR A 151 -17.62 10.61 4.23
CA TYR A 151 -16.57 10.59 5.25
C TYR A 151 -17.03 11.26 6.56
N ASP A 152 -17.20 10.46 7.61
CA ASP A 152 -17.31 10.92 8.99
C ASP A 152 -15.92 11.16 9.64
N PRO A 153 -15.59 12.40 10.04
CA PRO A 153 -14.33 12.74 10.71
C PRO A 153 -14.18 12.19 12.14
N LYS A 154 -15.22 11.55 12.71
CA LYS A 154 -15.14 10.88 14.02
C LYS A 154 -14.81 9.40 13.92
N ILE A 155 -15.20 8.75 12.81
CA ILE A 155 -15.09 7.29 12.65
C ILE A 155 -13.92 6.96 11.74
N HIS A 156 -13.87 7.58 10.55
CA HIS A 156 -12.92 7.20 9.51
C HIS A 156 -11.44 7.47 9.84
N PRO A 157 -11.05 8.50 10.62
CA PRO A 157 -9.65 8.64 10.99
C PRO A 157 -9.14 7.47 11.86
N GLN A 158 -9.95 7.00 12.81
CA GLN A 158 -9.60 5.85 13.64
C GLN A 158 -9.60 4.57 12.82
N PHE A 159 -10.64 4.39 11.99
CA PHE A 159 -10.77 3.24 11.10
C PHE A 159 -9.61 3.16 10.08
N SER A 160 -9.18 4.29 9.52
CA SER A 160 -8.01 4.38 8.62
C SER A 160 -6.75 3.88 9.32
N GLU A 161 -6.50 4.33 10.55
CA GLU A 161 -5.37 3.90 11.37
C GLU A 161 -5.42 2.39 11.66
N ASP A 162 -6.59 1.86 11.99
CA ASP A 162 -6.81 0.43 12.23
C ASP A 162 -6.55 -0.40 10.96
N LEU A 163 -6.97 0.09 9.79
CA LEU A 163 -6.68 -0.56 8.51
C LEU A 163 -5.18 -0.56 8.20
N VAL A 164 -4.49 0.56 8.41
CA VAL A 164 -3.05 0.66 8.21
C VAL A 164 -2.31 -0.30 9.14
N ASN A 165 -2.74 -0.40 10.39
CA ASN A 165 -2.14 -1.30 11.39
C ASN A 165 -2.43 -2.77 11.09
N THR A 166 -3.61 -3.09 10.58
CA THR A 166 -4.05 -4.47 10.33
C THR A 166 -3.49 -5.01 9.00
N TYR A 167 -3.62 -4.22 7.93
CA TYR A 167 -3.29 -4.65 6.57
C TYR A 167 -1.89 -4.20 6.11
N GLY A 168 -1.32 -3.19 6.77
CA GLY A 168 -0.02 -2.63 6.40
C GLY A 168 -0.05 -1.77 5.13
N ILE A 169 1.09 -1.14 4.83
CA ILE A 169 1.27 -0.27 3.66
C ILE A 169 2.14 -0.94 2.58
N LEU A 170 1.94 -0.56 1.32
CA LEU A 170 2.73 -1.00 0.17
C LEU A 170 4.00 -0.16 0.06
N LYS A 171 5.08 -0.61 0.73
CA LYS A 171 6.37 0.09 0.75
C LYS A 171 7.19 0.00 -0.55
N GLU A 172 6.83 -0.91 -1.45
CA GLU A 172 7.61 -1.17 -2.68
C GLU A 172 6.77 -0.84 -3.91
N LEU A 173 7.39 -0.11 -4.86
CA LEU A 173 6.83 0.15 -6.18
C LEU A 173 6.59 -1.20 -6.87
N PRO A 174 5.34 -1.55 -7.22
CA PRO A 174 5.10 -2.70 -8.08
C PRO A 174 5.89 -2.51 -9.37
N GLN A 175 6.52 -3.56 -9.89
CA GLN A 175 7.43 -3.40 -11.05
C GLN A 175 6.69 -2.70 -12.21
N PRO A 176 7.30 -1.68 -12.86
CA PRO A 176 6.67 -1.00 -13.98
C PRO A 176 6.38 -1.99 -15.11
N GLY A 177 5.11 -2.15 -15.46
CA GLY A 177 4.62 -3.14 -16.43
C GLY A 177 4.01 -4.42 -15.82
N SER A 178 3.94 -4.53 -14.49
CA SER A 178 3.22 -5.62 -13.81
C SER A 178 1.70 -5.47 -13.92
N SER A 179 1.00 -6.60 -13.98
CA SER A 179 -0.48 -6.63 -13.89
C SER A 179 -1.00 -6.00 -12.59
N GLU A 180 -0.17 -5.99 -11.54
CA GLU A 180 -0.46 -5.34 -10.26
C GLU A 180 -0.58 -3.83 -10.42
N LEU A 181 0.36 -3.18 -11.12
CA LEU A 181 0.33 -1.74 -11.36
C LEU A 181 -0.91 -1.32 -12.17
N SER A 182 -1.32 -2.13 -13.15
CA SER A 182 -2.59 -1.89 -13.87
C SER A 182 -3.83 -2.11 -13.00
N ALA A 183 -3.82 -3.06 -12.08
CA ALA A 183 -4.91 -3.29 -11.13
C ALA A 183 -5.04 -2.17 -10.08
N PHE A 184 -3.92 -1.53 -9.70
CA PHE A 184 -3.92 -0.35 -8.83
C PHE A 184 -4.42 0.92 -9.51
N LEU A 185 -4.35 0.97 -10.84
CA LEU A 185 -4.83 2.10 -11.64
C LEU A 185 -6.31 1.93 -12.04
N ASP A 186 -6.85 0.71 -12.00
CA ASP A 186 -8.24 0.41 -12.36
C ASP A 186 -9.17 0.44 -11.12
N PRO A 187 -10.15 1.37 -11.07
CA PRO A 187 -11.12 1.47 -9.96
C PRO A 187 -11.92 0.18 -9.71
N GLU A 188 -12.20 -0.60 -10.75
CA GLU A 188 -13.00 -1.83 -10.63
C GLU A 188 -12.17 -3.01 -10.12
N ALA A 189 -10.89 -3.10 -10.49
CA ALA A 189 -9.95 -4.02 -9.86
C ALA A 189 -9.74 -3.69 -8.37
N LEU A 190 -9.60 -2.41 -8.02
CA LEU A 190 -9.50 -1.95 -6.62
C LEU A 190 -10.70 -2.38 -5.77
N LYS A 191 -11.92 -2.18 -6.26
CA LYS A 191 -13.14 -2.63 -5.55
C LYS A 191 -13.18 -4.14 -5.35
N ARG A 192 -12.76 -4.92 -6.37
CA ARG A 192 -12.67 -6.38 -6.25
C ARG A 192 -11.65 -6.80 -5.20
N ASN A 193 -10.46 -6.18 -5.21
CA ASN A 193 -9.40 -6.46 -4.25
C ASN A 193 -9.85 -6.15 -2.81
N VAL A 194 -10.51 -5.00 -2.59
CA VAL A 194 -11.12 -4.63 -1.30
C VAL A 194 -12.16 -5.66 -0.88
N SER A 195 -13.03 -6.08 -1.80
CA SER A 195 -14.11 -7.04 -1.49
C SER A 195 -13.60 -8.43 -1.13
N SER A 196 -12.42 -8.81 -1.63
CA SER A 196 -11.77 -10.08 -1.28
C SER A 196 -10.93 -10.02 0.00
N ALA A 197 -10.43 -8.84 0.38
CA ALA A 197 -9.48 -8.67 1.50
C ALA A 197 -10.16 -8.27 2.82
N VAL A 198 -11.35 -7.65 2.77
CA VAL A 198 -12.00 -7.02 3.92
C VAL A 198 -13.32 -7.73 4.24
N PRO A 199 -13.63 -8.00 5.52
CA PRO A 199 -14.92 -8.56 5.92
C PRO A 199 -16.08 -7.62 5.53
N ALA A 200 -17.25 -8.20 5.29
CA ALA A 200 -18.43 -7.46 4.81
C ALA A 200 -18.89 -6.32 5.75
N SER A 201 -18.53 -6.37 7.03
CA SER A 201 -18.78 -5.32 8.02
C SER A 201 -18.05 -4.01 7.68
N ASP A 202 -16.81 -4.13 7.20
CA ASP A 202 -15.87 -3.01 7.07
C ASP A 202 -15.80 -2.52 5.62
N LEU A 203 -16.27 -3.36 4.69
CA LEU A 203 -16.30 -3.10 3.25
C LEU A 203 -16.96 -1.76 2.90
N LYS A 204 -18.05 -1.40 3.59
CA LYS A 204 -18.75 -0.13 3.36
C LYS A 204 -17.84 1.07 3.65
N GLU A 205 -17.14 1.04 4.78
CA GLU A 205 -16.28 2.12 5.24
C GLU A 205 -15.04 2.24 4.32
N VAL A 206 -14.45 1.11 3.91
CA VAL A 206 -13.34 1.11 2.92
C VAL A 206 -13.77 1.71 1.58
N HIS A 207 -14.99 1.42 1.12
CA HIS A 207 -15.52 2.04 -0.11
C HIS A 207 -15.69 3.56 0.02
N ILE A 208 -16.01 4.08 1.21
CA ILE A 208 -16.04 5.51 1.48
C ILE A 208 -14.62 6.08 1.37
N LEU A 209 -13.63 5.45 2.02
CA LEU A 209 -12.22 5.89 1.93
C LEU A 209 -11.73 5.91 0.48
N LEU A 210 -12.06 4.88 -0.31
CA LEU A 210 -11.67 4.80 -1.72
C LEU A 210 -12.30 5.93 -2.56
N ARG A 211 -13.59 6.22 -2.37
CA ARG A 211 -14.26 7.34 -3.06
C ARG A 211 -13.63 8.68 -2.68
N CYS A 212 -13.33 8.86 -1.40
CA CYS A 212 -12.65 10.05 -0.88
C CYS A 212 -11.26 10.23 -1.50
N LEU A 213 -10.48 9.15 -1.56
CA LEU A 213 -9.15 9.16 -2.18
C LEU A 213 -9.23 9.47 -3.68
N GLN A 214 -10.18 8.87 -4.40
CA GLN A 214 -10.41 9.16 -5.83
C GLN A 214 -10.81 10.61 -6.08
N PHE A 215 -11.63 11.19 -5.20
CA PHE A 215 -11.99 12.60 -5.27
C PHE A 215 -10.76 13.49 -5.07
N LEU A 216 -9.97 13.26 -4.01
CA LEU A 216 -8.75 14.02 -3.76
C LEU A 216 -7.72 13.85 -4.88
N ALA A 217 -7.61 12.67 -5.49
CA ALA A 217 -6.74 12.39 -6.64
C ALA A 217 -7.12 13.19 -7.89
N LYS A 218 -8.42 13.40 -8.10
CA LYS A 218 -8.91 14.28 -9.16
C LYS A 218 -8.67 15.75 -8.84
N GLU A 219 -8.84 16.14 -7.57
CA GLU A 219 -8.67 17.54 -7.14
C GLU A 219 -7.20 17.98 -7.16
N ASP A 220 -6.25 17.12 -6.76
CA ASP A 220 -4.83 17.44 -6.74
C ASP A 220 -4.06 17.03 -8.00
N GLY A 221 -4.68 16.29 -8.91
CA GLY A 221 -4.08 15.81 -10.15
C GLY A 221 -2.98 14.75 -9.95
N LYS A 222 -2.87 14.14 -8.76
CA LYS A 222 -1.86 13.14 -8.43
C LYS A 222 -2.39 11.72 -8.58
N PRO A 223 -1.53 10.73 -8.91
CA PRO A 223 -1.94 9.33 -8.94
C PRO A 223 -2.46 8.87 -7.58
N LEU A 224 -3.43 7.96 -7.57
CA LEU A 224 -4.07 7.42 -6.36
C LEU A 224 -3.04 6.98 -5.30
N PHE A 225 -1.96 6.34 -5.76
CA PHE A 225 -0.85 5.90 -4.95
C PHE A 225 0.39 6.73 -5.26
N VAL A 226 1.00 7.28 -4.21
CA VAL A 226 2.24 8.04 -4.27
C VAL A 226 3.24 7.38 -3.32
N TRP A 227 4.24 6.71 -3.88
CA TRP A 227 5.29 5.99 -3.14
C TRP A 227 6.40 6.92 -2.65
#